data_AF-A0A7V5HNG3-F1
#
_entry.id   AF-A0A7V5HNG3-F1
#
_cell.length_a   1.000
_cell.length_b   1.000
_cell.length_c   1.000
_cell.angle_alpha   90.00
_cell.angle_beta   90.00
_cell.angle_gamma   90.00
#
_symmetry.space_group_name_H-M   'P 1'
#
loop_
_entity.id
_entity.type
_entity.pdbx_description
1 polymer ?
#
loop_
_entity_poly.entity_id
_entity_poly.type
_entity_poly.pdbx_seq_one_letter_code
_entity_poly.pdbx_strand_id
1 'polypeptide(L)'
;RMVIYTYPNTSILNNGTFFYKGSIMDVFDGRVEEKLSSINNFNTTQDITSLWENLAYMTAKEKAPTFGIIVVQDSDGSMVKDHPTLNWGDMAVLALWTIPFDDDGNAENGFGIPPSTKVIGKVIPEAGDDGDIEFVTPSTYTTKIIELQ
;
A
#
# COMPACT_ATOMS: atom_id res chain seq x y z
N ARG A 1 15.67 -5.56 6.53
CA ARG A 1 14.61 -6.61 6.62
C ARG A 1 13.32 -5.88 6.96
N MET A 2 12.40 -5.79 6.00
CA MET A 2 11.09 -5.15 6.21
C MET A 2 10.14 -6.21 6.76
N VAL A 3 9.51 -5.93 7.89
CA VAL A 3 8.42 -6.76 8.43
C VAL A 3 7.31 -5.81 8.82
N ILE A 4 6.19 -5.87 8.11
CA ILE A 4 4.99 -5.09 8.42
C ILE A 4 4.04 -6.03 9.15
N TYR A 5 3.90 -5.83 10.46
CA TYR A 5 2.89 -6.51 11.27
C TYR A 5 1.68 -5.60 11.36
N THR A 6 0.55 -6.00 10.77
CA THR A 6 -0.74 -5.36 11.07
C THR A 6 -1.50 -6.26 12.03
N TYR A 7 -1.86 -5.72 13.19
CA TYR A 7 -2.91 -6.32 13.99
C TYR A 7 -4.23 -5.78 13.44
N PRO A 8 -5.15 -6.64 12.94
CA PRO A 8 -6.44 -6.20 12.39
C PRO A 8 -7.36 -5.54 13.43
N ASN A 9 -6.94 -5.46 14.70
CA ASN A 9 -7.75 -4.96 15.82
C ASN A 9 -7.11 -3.73 16.49
N THR A 10 -6.72 -2.74 15.69
CA THR A 10 -6.50 -1.38 16.23
C THR A 10 -7.66 -0.51 15.80
N SER A 11 -8.25 0.22 16.74
CA SER A 11 -9.37 1.16 16.51
C SER A 11 -9.06 2.24 15.44
N ILE A 12 -7.78 2.38 15.08
CA ILE A 12 -7.25 3.27 14.05
C ILE A 12 -7.57 2.74 12.63
N LEU A 13 -7.60 1.41 12.43
CA LEU A 13 -7.93 0.79 11.13
C LEU A 13 -9.42 0.90 10.77
N ASN A 14 -10.30 1.09 11.76
CA ASN A 14 -11.73 1.27 11.53
C ASN A 14 -12.06 2.63 10.86
N ASN A 15 -11.17 3.62 10.99
CA ASN A 15 -11.42 4.99 10.54
C ASN A 15 -10.87 5.30 9.13
N GLY A 16 -9.98 4.45 8.60
CA GLY A 16 -9.40 4.59 7.26
C GLY A 16 -9.88 3.49 6.35
N THR A 17 -10.44 3.85 5.20
CA THR A 17 -10.80 2.87 4.17
C THR A 17 -9.52 2.47 3.44
N PHE A 18 -8.99 1.28 3.72
CA PHE A 18 -7.84 0.70 3.01
C PHE A 18 -8.30 -0.26 1.93
N PHE A 19 -9.44 0.04 1.30
CA PHE A 19 -10.15 -0.86 0.40
C PHE A 19 -10.64 -0.07 -0.82
N TYR A 20 -10.15 -0.41 -2.00
CA TYR A 20 -10.59 0.13 -3.29
C TYR A 20 -10.92 -1.01 -4.25
N LYS A 21 -11.98 -0.89 -5.05
CA LYS A 21 -12.36 -1.86 -6.08
C LYS A 21 -12.35 -1.18 -7.46
N GLY A 22 -11.46 -1.60 -8.37
CA GLY A 22 -11.30 -0.97 -9.68
C GLY A 22 -10.12 -1.47 -10.52
N SER A 23 -9.95 -0.89 -11.70
CA SER A 23 -8.89 -1.25 -12.66
C SER A 23 -7.49 -0.85 -12.18
N ILE A 24 -6.47 -1.67 -12.49
CA ILE A 24 -5.06 -1.40 -12.13
C ILE A 24 -4.55 -0.07 -12.72
N MET A 25 -5.04 0.35 -13.88
CA MET A 25 -4.62 1.63 -14.47
C MET A 25 -5.04 2.87 -13.66
N ASP A 26 -6.10 2.76 -12.86
CA ASP A 26 -6.64 3.88 -12.07
C ASP A 26 -6.09 3.89 -10.64
N VAL A 27 -5.18 2.97 -10.29
CA VAL A 27 -4.69 2.85 -8.91
C VAL A 27 -3.65 3.90 -8.55
N PHE A 28 -3.13 4.69 -9.48
CA PHE A 28 -2.11 5.71 -9.22
C PHE A 28 -2.69 7.12 -9.39
N ASP A 29 -3.15 7.73 -8.30
CA ASP A 29 -3.70 9.10 -8.30
C ASP A 29 -2.63 10.17 -8.63
N GLY A 30 -1.34 9.81 -8.52
CA GLY A 30 -0.20 10.61 -9.01
C GLY A 30 -0.05 12.01 -8.41
N ARG A 31 -0.79 12.32 -7.33
CA ARG A 31 -0.90 13.64 -6.70
C ARG A 31 -0.96 13.62 -5.17
N VAL A 32 -0.97 12.44 -4.55
CA VAL A 32 -1.09 12.33 -3.09
C VAL A 32 0.18 12.83 -2.40
N GLU A 33 1.35 12.64 -3.01
CA GLU A 33 2.63 13.12 -2.47
C GLU A 33 2.66 14.66 -2.34
N GLU A 34 2.00 15.37 -3.25
CA GLU A 34 1.90 16.84 -3.23
C GLU A 34 0.99 17.37 -2.10
N LYS A 35 0.13 16.50 -1.56
CA LYS A 35 -0.84 16.85 -0.51
C LYS A 35 -0.42 16.42 0.87
N LEU A 36 0.72 15.74 1.03
CA LEU A 36 1.11 15.09 2.28
C LEU A 36 1.06 16.00 3.51
N SER A 37 1.52 17.25 3.36
CA SER A 37 1.51 18.28 4.41
C SER A 37 0.11 18.78 4.78
N SER A 38 -0.88 18.58 3.91
CA SER A 38 -2.28 18.99 4.10
C SER A 38 -3.17 17.88 4.67
N ILE A 39 -2.70 16.62 4.67
CA ILE A 39 -3.44 15.48 5.21
C ILE A 39 -3.34 15.47 6.73
N ASN A 40 -4.45 15.78 7.40
CA ASN A 40 -4.51 15.88 8.86
C ASN A 40 -5.52 14.94 9.50
N ASN A 41 -6.35 14.26 8.71
CA ASN A 41 -7.38 13.31 9.16
C ASN A 41 -7.58 12.22 8.10
N PHE A 42 -8.25 11.14 8.50
CA PHE A 42 -8.69 10.10 7.58
C PHE A 42 -9.69 10.63 6.54
N ASN A 43 -9.53 10.17 5.31
CA ASN A 43 -10.47 10.37 4.23
C ASN A 43 -11.45 9.17 4.15
N THR A 44 -12.75 9.47 4.17
CA THR A 44 -13.85 8.49 4.21
C THR A 44 -14.56 8.30 2.86
N THR A 45 -14.09 8.91 1.78
CA THR A 45 -14.75 8.95 0.45
C THR A 45 -14.74 7.61 -0.31
N GLN A 46 -14.03 6.59 0.20
CA GLN A 46 -13.98 5.23 -0.36
C GLN A 46 -13.55 5.16 -1.84
N ASP A 47 -12.60 6.00 -2.23
CA ASP A 47 -11.96 6.01 -3.54
C ASP A 47 -10.45 5.74 -3.45
N ILE A 48 -9.78 5.62 -4.61
CA ILE A 48 -8.34 5.36 -4.66
C ILE A 48 -7.52 6.48 -4.02
N THR A 49 -7.94 7.74 -4.18
CA THR A 49 -7.29 8.90 -3.55
C THR A 49 -7.33 8.76 -2.03
N SER A 50 -8.49 8.41 -1.47
CA SER A 50 -8.65 8.18 -0.02
C SER A 50 -7.78 7.03 0.49
N LEU A 51 -7.58 5.97 -0.31
CA LEU A 51 -6.68 4.87 0.06
C LEU A 51 -5.24 5.39 0.23
N TRP A 52 -4.73 6.13 -0.76
CA TRP A 52 -3.37 6.67 -0.67
C TRP A 52 -3.23 7.76 0.38
N GLU A 53 -4.20 8.66 0.52
CA GLU A 53 -4.19 9.69 1.57
C GLU A 53 -4.19 9.07 2.98
N ASN A 54 -4.96 8.00 3.19
CA ASN A 54 -4.99 7.26 4.45
C ASN A 54 -3.67 6.52 4.72
N LEU A 55 -3.06 5.89 3.71
CA LEU A 55 -1.75 5.25 3.85
C LEU A 55 -0.65 6.27 4.19
N ALA A 56 -0.67 7.40 3.51
CA ALA A 56 0.22 8.53 3.76
C ALA A 56 0.04 9.08 5.19
N TYR A 57 -1.20 9.28 5.64
CA TYR A 57 -1.52 9.72 6.99
C TYR A 57 -1.02 8.74 8.07
N MET A 58 -1.33 7.44 7.91
CA MET A 58 -0.88 6.40 8.85
C MET A 58 0.63 6.37 8.99
N THR A 59 1.32 6.55 7.86
CA THR A 59 2.77 6.46 7.81
C THR A 59 3.43 7.72 8.38
N ALA A 60 2.98 8.91 7.98
CA ALA A 60 3.62 10.18 8.34
C ALA A 60 3.19 10.70 9.72
N LYS A 61 1.91 10.55 10.10
CA LYS A 61 1.35 11.12 11.34
C LYS A 61 1.24 10.09 12.45
N GLU A 62 0.65 8.94 12.17
CA GLU A 62 0.48 7.87 13.17
C GLU A 62 1.74 7.00 13.36
N LYS A 63 2.73 7.14 12.46
CA LYS A 63 3.98 6.34 12.44
C LYS A 63 3.71 4.84 12.51
N ALA A 64 2.59 4.42 11.95
CA ALA A 64 2.12 3.05 11.94
C ALA A 64 2.24 2.52 10.51
N PRO A 65 3.20 1.62 10.22
CA PRO A 65 3.32 1.04 8.89
C PRO A 65 2.09 0.18 8.60
N THR A 66 1.36 0.53 7.56
CA THR A 66 0.17 -0.18 7.10
C THR A 66 0.27 -0.45 5.60
N PHE A 67 -0.60 -1.33 5.12
CA PHE A 67 -0.78 -1.60 3.70
C PHE A 67 -2.24 -1.39 3.32
N GLY A 68 -2.46 -1.03 2.06
CA GLY A 68 -3.78 -0.96 1.44
C GLY A 68 -4.11 -2.25 0.72
N ILE A 69 -5.39 -2.58 0.62
CA ILE A 69 -5.89 -3.67 -0.21
C ILE A 69 -6.67 -3.05 -1.37
N ILE A 70 -6.27 -3.38 -2.59
CA ILE A 70 -6.98 -3.01 -3.79
C ILE A 70 -7.53 -4.28 -4.43
N VAL A 71 -8.84 -4.35 -4.60
CA VAL A 71 -9.53 -5.48 -5.23
C VAL A 71 -9.67 -5.20 -6.71
N VAL A 72 -9.00 -6.01 -7.52
CA VAL A 72 -9.01 -5.90 -8.98
C VAL A 72 -10.08 -6.82 -9.56
N GLN A 73 -10.14 -8.05 -9.06
CA GLN A 73 -11.09 -9.06 -9.50
C GLN A 73 -11.67 -9.76 -8.28
N ASP A 74 -13.00 -9.81 -8.25
CA ASP A 74 -13.77 -10.40 -7.17
C ASP A 74 -15.15 -10.74 -7.74
N SER A 75 -15.34 -12.02 -8.06
CA SER A 75 -16.53 -12.51 -8.76
C SER A 75 -17.67 -12.88 -7.83
N ASP A 76 -17.37 -13.25 -6.58
CA ASP A 76 -18.33 -13.75 -5.60
C ASP A 76 -18.63 -12.73 -4.48
N GLY A 77 -17.91 -11.61 -4.45
CA GLY A 77 -18.10 -10.54 -3.47
C GLY A 77 -17.46 -10.85 -2.12
N SER A 78 -16.53 -11.80 -2.03
CA SER A 78 -15.89 -12.23 -0.77
C SER A 78 -14.91 -11.21 -0.21
N MET A 79 -14.39 -10.33 -1.05
CA MET A 79 -13.46 -9.27 -0.66
C MET A 79 -14.26 -8.05 -0.20
N VAL A 80 -14.58 -7.98 1.10
CA VAL A 80 -15.26 -6.83 1.71
C VAL A 80 -14.40 -6.18 2.78
N LYS A 81 -14.63 -4.88 3.05
CA LYS A 81 -13.79 -4.06 3.95
C LYS A 81 -13.49 -4.72 5.30
N ASP A 82 -14.52 -5.22 5.97
CA ASP A 82 -14.39 -5.74 7.33
C ASP A 82 -13.85 -7.18 7.36
N HIS A 83 -14.06 -7.93 6.27
CA HIS A 83 -13.73 -9.35 6.14
C HIS A 83 -13.22 -9.69 4.73
N PRO A 84 -12.05 -9.18 4.32
CA PRO A 84 -11.52 -9.43 2.99
C PRO A 84 -11.06 -10.89 2.90
N THR A 85 -11.79 -11.71 2.14
CA THR A 85 -11.46 -13.13 1.96
C THR A 85 -11.09 -13.39 0.50
N LEU A 86 -9.85 -13.80 0.25
CA LEU A 86 -9.37 -14.08 -1.10
C LEU A 86 -9.70 -15.53 -1.49
N ASN A 87 -10.58 -15.71 -2.47
CA ASN A 87 -10.96 -17.02 -2.98
C ASN A 87 -10.29 -17.32 -4.33
N TRP A 88 -10.52 -18.54 -4.83
CA TRP A 88 -9.94 -18.96 -6.10
C TRP A 88 -10.53 -18.17 -7.28
N GLY A 89 -9.66 -17.49 -8.02
CA GLY A 89 -10.06 -16.64 -9.15
C GLY A 89 -10.18 -15.15 -8.81
N ASP A 90 -10.01 -14.78 -7.54
CA ASP A 90 -9.92 -13.38 -7.13
C ASP A 90 -8.50 -12.83 -7.30
N MET A 91 -8.41 -11.51 -7.44
CA MET A 91 -7.15 -10.79 -7.55
C MET A 91 -7.18 -9.55 -6.68
N ALA A 92 -6.18 -9.45 -5.80
CA ALA A 92 -5.96 -8.29 -4.97
C ALA A 92 -4.52 -7.78 -5.12
N VAL A 93 -4.34 -6.48 -4.91
CA VAL A 93 -3.05 -5.80 -4.91
C VAL A 93 -2.82 -5.25 -3.51
N LEU A 94 -1.61 -5.49 -2.99
CA LEU A 94 -1.14 -4.85 -1.76
C LEU A 94 -0.51 -3.51 -2.11
N ALA A 95 -1.10 -2.42 -1.63
CA ALA A 95 -0.56 -1.07 -1.79
C ALA A 95 0.33 -0.72 -0.60
N LEU A 96 1.58 -0.33 -0.87
CA LEU A 96 2.56 0.03 0.15
C LEU A 96 2.98 1.48 -0.02
N TRP A 97 3.00 2.23 1.08
CA TRP A 97 3.59 3.57 1.10
C TRP A 97 5.09 3.45 1.33
N THR A 98 5.89 3.69 0.29
CA THR A 98 7.32 3.37 0.32
C THR A 98 8.23 4.53 0.72
N ILE A 99 7.69 5.73 0.95
CA ILE A 99 8.48 6.92 1.31
C ILE A 99 9.42 6.67 2.51
N PRO A 100 8.99 6.03 3.62
CA PRO A 100 9.87 5.83 4.78
C PRO A 100 11.08 4.91 4.55
N PHE A 101 11.27 4.35 3.35
CA PHE A 101 12.33 3.39 3.05
C PHE A 101 13.52 4.03 2.32
N ASP A 102 13.66 5.35 2.34
CA ASP A 102 14.76 6.11 1.75
C ASP A 102 15.94 6.37 2.71
N ASP A 103 15.96 5.68 3.86
CA ASP A 103 17.01 5.71 4.89
C ASP A 103 17.23 7.08 5.55
N ASP A 104 16.31 8.05 5.42
CA ASP A 104 16.44 9.37 6.06
C ASP A 104 15.55 9.57 7.31
N GLY A 105 14.62 8.65 7.53
CA GLY A 105 13.72 8.63 8.68
C GLY A 105 12.62 9.70 8.64
N ASN A 106 12.40 10.33 7.49
CA ASN A 106 11.42 11.38 7.29
C ASN A 106 10.36 10.91 6.28
N ALA A 107 9.17 10.60 6.78
CA ALA A 107 8.06 10.22 5.92
C ALA A 107 7.48 11.40 5.10
N GLU A 108 7.91 12.64 5.35
CA GLU A 108 7.38 13.87 4.76
C GLU A 108 8.22 14.46 3.61
N ASN A 109 9.43 13.96 3.37
CA ASN A 109 10.23 14.30 2.18
C ASN A 109 10.30 13.08 1.24
N GLY A 110 10.76 13.29 0.01
CA GLY A 110 10.79 12.23 -0.98
C GLY A 110 12.21 11.78 -1.27
N PHE A 111 12.46 10.46 -1.24
CA PHE A 111 12.62 9.64 -2.45
C PHE A 111 12.47 8.13 -2.15
N GLY A 112 11.23 7.61 -1.98
CA GLY A 112 10.90 6.22 -1.61
C GLY A 112 11.99 5.14 -1.67
N ILE A 113 11.94 4.20 -2.61
CA ILE A 113 13.03 3.22 -2.74
C ILE A 113 14.10 3.80 -3.68
N PRO A 114 15.37 3.93 -3.27
CA PRO A 114 16.39 4.51 -4.13
C PRO A 114 16.69 3.65 -5.37
N PRO A 115 17.27 4.21 -6.45
CA PRO A 115 17.70 3.44 -7.62
C PRO A 115 18.78 2.39 -7.26
N SER A 116 18.87 1.30 -8.04
CA SER A 116 19.82 0.20 -7.81
C SER A 116 19.71 -0.47 -6.43
N THR A 117 18.51 -0.46 -5.85
CA THR A 117 18.24 -1.02 -4.53
C THR A 117 17.63 -2.40 -4.67
N LYS A 118 18.21 -3.38 -3.96
CA LYS A 118 17.64 -4.71 -3.84
C LYS A 118 16.55 -4.70 -2.79
N VAL A 119 15.33 -5.05 -3.20
CA VAL A 119 14.17 -5.21 -2.32
C VAL A 119 13.87 -6.70 -2.19
N ILE A 120 13.72 -7.12 -0.94
CA ILE A 120 13.32 -8.48 -0.59
C ILE A 120 12.19 -8.43 0.43
N GLY A 121 11.18 -9.26 0.23
CA GLY A 121 10.01 -9.34 1.07
C GLY A 121 9.40 -10.74 1.06
N LYS A 122 8.58 -11.01 2.08
CA LYS A 122 7.74 -12.21 2.14
C LYS A 122 6.32 -11.79 2.49
N VAL A 123 5.35 -12.37 1.81
CA VAL A 123 3.94 -12.30 2.14
C VAL A 123 3.59 -13.61 2.83
N ILE A 124 3.32 -13.55 4.13
CA ILE A 124 3.03 -14.73 4.95
C ILE A 124 1.53 -14.71 5.28
N PRO A 125 0.72 -15.62 4.72
CA PRO A 125 -0.68 -15.74 5.10
C PRO A 125 -0.84 -16.41 6.47
N GLU A 126 -2.05 -16.38 7.01
CA GLU A 126 -2.37 -17.11 8.25
C GLU A 126 -2.19 -18.63 8.08
N ALA A 127 -2.54 -19.16 6.91
CA ALA A 127 -2.35 -20.55 6.53
C ALA A 127 -1.94 -20.64 5.06
N GLY A 128 -1.13 -21.65 4.73
CA GLY A 128 -0.62 -21.88 3.37
C GLY A 128 0.86 -21.52 3.23
N ASP A 129 1.33 -21.53 1.98
CA ASP A 129 2.71 -21.20 1.65
C ASP A 129 2.93 -19.69 1.60
N ASP A 130 4.16 -19.28 1.90
CA ASP A 130 4.61 -17.90 1.82
C ASP A 130 4.95 -17.48 0.38
N GLY A 131 4.57 -16.25 0.02
CA GLY A 131 4.94 -15.63 -1.25
C GLY A 131 6.24 -14.86 -1.11
N ASP A 132 7.20 -15.11 -2.00
CA ASP A 132 8.48 -14.39 -2.04
C ASP A 132 8.41 -13.19 -2.99
N ILE A 133 8.93 -12.05 -2.55
CA ILE A 133 9.13 -10.83 -3.35
C ILE A 133 10.62 -10.56 -3.42
N GLU A 134 11.18 -10.52 -4.62
CA GLU A 134 12.59 -10.17 -4.84
C GLU A 134 12.75 -9.42 -6.16
N PHE A 135 13.16 -8.16 -6.09
CA PHE A 135 13.48 -7.35 -7.25
C PHE A 135 14.61 -6.37 -6.97
N VAL A 136 15.20 -5.82 -8.03
CA VAL A 136 16.20 -4.75 -7.96
C VAL A 136 15.67 -3.57 -8.74
N THR A 137 15.58 -2.40 -8.10
CA THR A 137 15.14 -1.18 -8.78
C THR A 137 16.15 -0.79 -9.86
N PRO A 138 15.70 -0.23 -11.01
CA PRO A 138 16.60 0.20 -12.07
C PRO A 138 17.57 1.29 -11.61
N SER A 139 18.64 1.52 -12.38
CA SER A 139 19.63 2.55 -12.08
C SER A 139 19.11 3.98 -12.21
N THR A 140 17.96 4.17 -12.86
CA THR A 140 17.32 5.47 -13.03
C THR A 140 15.81 5.29 -13.21
N TYR A 141 15.02 6.15 -12.56
CA TYR A 141 13.58 6.22 -12.77
C TYR A 141 13.28 7.19 -13.91
N THR A 142 12.86 6.65 -15.05
CA THR A 142 12.53 7.42 -16.26
C THR A 142 11.03 7.63 -16.42
N THR A 143 10.22 6.83 -15.74
CA THR A 143 8.75 6.83 -15.82
C THR A 143 8.15 6.81 -14.42
N LYS A 144 6.91 7.27 -14.29
CA LYS A 144 6.16 7.24 -13.02
C LYS A 144 5.75 5.82 -12.61
N ILE A 145 5.56 4.93 -13.58
CA ILE A 145 5.19 3.53 -13.36
C ILE A 145 6.31 2.67 -13.95
N ILE A 146 6.78 1.71 -13.15
CA ILE A 146 7.86 0.78 -13.49
C ILE A 146 7.41 -0.62 -13.07
N GLU A 147 7.52 -1.57 -13.99
CA GLU A 147 7.30 -2.99 -13.73
C GLU A 147 8.59 -3.60 -13.17
N LEU A 148 8.47 -4.37 -12.09
CA LEU A 148 9.62 -4.93 -11.36
C LEU A 148 9.56 -6.46 -11.19
N GLN A 149 8.37 -7.07 -11.34
CA GLN A 149 8.12 -8.52 -11.29
C GLN A 149 6.76 -8.85 -11.95
#